data_AF-A0A5J4L8P2-F1
#
_entry.id   AF-A0A5J4L8P2-F1
#
_cell.length_a   1.000
_cell.length_b   1.000
_cell.length_c   1.000
_cell.angle_alpha   90.00
_cell.angle_beta   90.00
_cell.angle_gamma   90.00
#
_symmetry.space_group_name_H-M   'P 1'
#
loop_
_entity.id
_entity.type
_entity.pdbx_description
1 polymer ?
#
loop_
_entity_poly.entity_id
_entity_poly.type
_entity_poly.pdbx_seq_one_letter_code
_entity_poly.pdbx_strand_id
1 'polypeptide(L)'
;MSKLEIAALMRRAEAFWAKTDRTGSCWLWLPPLDREGYGRFVVDKVHFYAHRYAYLITAGPIPDGMHLDHVCHTRDAQCAGGKGCLHRRCVNPDHLEAVTPRENALRSNSPFAIAARRTHCPQGHPYDEANTVRCKEGRQCRTCLQERAERRRDQGRALRAQREALRRIENPPPAVGQIWQDVDPRSHGRTVRIVEISETHAVVVLHERLGSATSGRRTRVRLHRFRPRRGYRYLGTN
;
A
#
# COMPACT_ATOMS: atom_id res chain seq x y z
N MET A 1 -45.10 14.37 3.84
CA MET A 1 -45.66 15.73 4.02
C MET A 1 -46.95 15.83 3.23
N SER A 2 -47.99 16.39 3.81
CA SER A 2 -49.26 16.68 3.14
C SER A 2 -49.12 17.86 2.16
N LYS A 3 -50.04 17.98 1.20
CA LYS A 3 -50.09 19.12 0.27
C LYS A 3 -50.25 20.47 1.00
N LEU A 4 -50.98 20.49 2.11
CA LEU A 4 -51.21 21.68 2.93
C LEU A 4 -49.92 22.16 3.61
N GLU A 5 -49.08 21.25 4.10
CA GLU A 5 -47.78 21.58 4.69
C GLU A 5 -46.82 22.17 3.66
N ILE A 6 -46.80 21.63 2.45
CA ILE A 6 -45.97 22.15 1.35
C ILE A 6 -46.45 23.55 0.94
N ALA A 7 -47.75 23.75 0.78
CA ALA A 7 -48.33 25.06 0.46
C ALA A 7 -48.00 26.12 1.52
N ALA A 8 -47.99 25.74 2.81
CA ALA A 8 -47.59 26.63 3.89
C ALA A 8 -46.13 27.10 3.78
N LEU A 9 -45.22 26.19 3.39
CA LEU A 9 -43.82 26.51 3.17
C LEU A 9 -43.62 27.39 1.94
N MET A 10 -44.38 27.17 0.86
CA MET A 10 -44.30 27.97 -0.36
C MET A 10 -44.61 29.46 -0.14
N ARG A 11 -45.30 29.85 0.95
CA ARG A 11 -45.55 31.26 1.29
C ARG A 11 -44.27 32.10 1.45
N ARG A 12 -43.12 31.47 1.71
CA ARG A 12 -41.81 32.15 1.85
C ARG A 12 -40.95 32.04 0.59
N ALA A 13 -41.47 31.50 -0.52
CA ALA A 13 -40.73 31.29 -1.76
C ALA A 13 -40.21 32.60 -2.38
N GLU A 14 -41.03 33.66 -2.41
CA GLU A 14 -40.59 34.95 -2.96
C GLU A 14 -39.40 35.52 -2.19
N ALA A 15 -39.49 35.55 -0.85
CA ALA A 15 -38.40 35.99 0.02
C ALA A 15 -37.15 35.11 -0.08
N PHE A 16 -37.32 33.83 -0.40
CA PHE A 16 -36.20 32.91 -0.67
C PHE A 16 -35.51 33.28 -1.99
N TRP A 17 -36.26 33.42 -3.08
CA TRP A 17 -35.69 33.74 -4.39
C TRP A 17 -35.08 35.15 -4.45
N ALA A 18 -35.57 36.10 -3.65
CA ALA A 18 -34.97 37.42 -3.48
C ALA A 18 -33.55 37.37 -2.84
N LYS A 19 -33.20 36.28 -2.15
CA LYS A 19 -31.88 36.05 -1.53
C LYS A 19 -30.96 35.16 -2.39
N THR A 20 -31.34 34.94 -3.64
CA THR A 20 -30.61 34.06 -4.55
C THR A 20 -30.15 34.84 -5.77
N ASP A 21 -28.85 34.81 -6.05
CA ASP A 21 -28.30 35.27 -7.32
C ASP A 21 -28.54 34.17 -8.37
N ARG A 22 -29.35 34.49 -9.39
CA ARG A 22 -29.75 33.55 -10.46
C ARG A 22 -29.14 33.92 -11.81
N THR A 23 -28.10 34.75 -11.83
CA THR A 23 -27.47 35.22 -13.09
C THR A 23 -26.65 34.15 -13.81
N GLY A 24 -26.11 33.16 -13.08
CA GLY A 24 -25.33 32.05 -13.63
C GLY A 24 -26.10 30.72 -13.73
N SER A 25 -25.43 29.67 -14.24
CA SER A 25 -26.02 28.32 -14.28
C SER A 25 -26.29 27.77 -12.87
N CYS A 26 -25.37 28.07 -11.93
CA CYS A 26 -25.62 27.86 -10.52
C CYS A 26 -26.34 29.07 -9.94
N TRP A 27 -27.49 28.83 -9.32
CA TRP A 27 -28.20 29.85 -8.56
C TRP A 27 -27.63 29.92 -7.16
N LEU A 28 -26.89 30.98 -6.85
CA LEU A 28 -26.11 31.08 -5.63
C LEU A 28 -26.94 31.68 -4.50
N TRP A 29 -27.06 30.93 -3.40
CA TRP A 29 -27.60 31.45 -2.15
C TRP A 29 -26.66 32.50 -1.57
N LEU A 30 -27.20 33.69 -1.31
CA LEU A 30 -26.48 34.76 -0.62
C LEU A 30 -26.47 34.50 0.90
N PRO A 31 -25.46 35.00 1.64
CA PRO A 31 -25.36 34.79 3.08
C PRO A 31 -26.68 35.02 3.85
N PRO A 32 -26.93 34.29 4.95
CA PRO A 32 -25.94 33.54 5.74
C PRO A 32 -25.65 32.12 5.22
N LEU A 33 -24.40 31.70 5.44
CA LEU A 33 -23.90 30.35 5.22
C LEU A 33 -23.50 29.74 6.57
N ASP A 34 -23.60 28.42 6.70
CA ASP A 34 -23.04 27.73 7.86
C ASP A 34 -21.52 27.52 7.75
N ARG A 35 -20.93 26.94 8.79
CA ARG A 35 -19.48 26.66 8.85
C ARG A 35 -18.98 25.72 7.75
N GLU A 36 -19.88 24.95 7.12
CA GLU A 36 -19.58 24.01 6.05
C GLU A 36 -19.83 24.59 4.65
N GLY A 37 -20.23 25.87 4.58
CA GLY A 37 -20.44 26.61 3.34
C GLY A 37 -21.85 26.46 2.75
N TYR A 38 -22.79 25.84 3.47
CA TYR A 38 -24.16 25.66 2.99
C TYR A 38 -25.07 26.82 3.37
N GLY A 39 -25.90 27.23 2.42
CA GLY A 39 -26.95 28.22 2.66
C GLY A 39 -27.97 27.75 3.68
N ARG A 40 -28.43 28.67 4.53
CA ARG A 40 -29.49 28.43 5.52
C ARG A 40 -30.66 29.37 5.30
N PHE A 41 -31.87 28.83 5.40
CA PHE A 41 -33.11 29.59 5.30
C PHE A 41 -34.05 29.23 6.43
N VAL A 42 -34.80 30.21 6.94
CA VAL A 42 -35.74 30.00 8.05
C VAL A 42 -37.16 30.29 7.58
N VAL A 43 -38.05 29.33 7.82
CA VAL A 43 -39.49 29.46 7.57
C VAL A 43 -40.21 29.08 8.86
N ASP A 44 -41.02 29.99 9.39
CA ASP A 44 -41.82 29.77 10.60
C ASP A 44 -41.02 29.15 11.77
N LYS A 45 -39.82 29.71 12.01
CA LYS A 45 -38.83 29.27 13.03
C LYS A 45 -38.16 27.90 12.77
N VAL A 46 -38.44 27.26 11.64
CA VAL A 46 -37.78 26.02 11.21
C VAL A 46 -36.61 26.35 10.30
N HIS A 47 -35.44 25.79 10.62
CA HIS A 47 -34.22 25.96 9.83
C HIS A 47 -34.12 24.91 8.72
N PHE A 48 -33.98 25.37 7.48
CA PHE A 48 -33.73 24.56 6.31
C PHE A 48 -32.32 24.83 5.76
N TYR A 49 -31.73 23.80 5.16
CA TYR A 49 -30.69 24.04 4.16
C TYR A 49 -31.34 24.65 2.91
N ALA A 50 -30.75 25.71 2.38
CA ALA A 50 -31.32 26.49 1.29
C ALA A 50 -31.61 25.62 0.05
N HIS A 51 -30.67 24.74 -0.32
CA HIS A 51 -30.85 23.83 -1.46
C HIS A 51 -31.98 22.81 -1.23
N ARG A 52 -32.14 22.28 -0.01
CA ARG A 52 -33.26 21.38 0.34
C ARG A 52 -34.60 22.10 0.32
N TYR A 53 -34.65 23.36 0.75
CA TYR A 53 -35.84 24.18 0.65
C TYR A 53 -36.22 24.46 -0.80
N ALA A 54 -35.23 24.83 -1.64
CA ALA A 54 -35.44 25.02 -3.07
C ALA A 54 -36.00 23.77 -3.75
N TYR A 55 -35.41 22.60 -3.49
CA TYR A 55 -35.92 21.32 -3.98
C TYR A 55 -37.34 21.05 -3.49
N LEU A 56 -37.61 21.25 -2.20
CA LEU A 56 -38.92 21.02 -1.60
C LEU A 56 -40.04 21.82 -2.27
N ILE A 57 -39.82 23.11 -2.56
CA ILE A 57 -40.85 23.99 -3.14
C ILE A 57 -40.98 23.87 -4.67
N THR A 58 -40.07 23.14 -5.33
CA THR A 58 -40.05 23.01 -6.80
C THR A 58 -40.31 21.59 -7.28
N ALA A 59 -39.68 20.60 -6.65
CA ALA A 59 -39.79 19.18 -6.97
C ALA A 59 -40.62 18.40 -5.93
N GLY A 60 -40.82 18.96 -4.72
CA GLY A 60 -41.54 18.29 -3.64
C GLY A 60 -40.62 17.62 -2.62
N PRO A 61 -41.17 16.78 -1.72
CA PRO A 61 -40.40 16.21 -0.62
C PRO A 61 -39.28 15.30 -1.13
N ILE A 62 -38.12 15.38 -0.49
CA ILE A 62 -37.01 14.44 -0.72
C ILE A 62 -37.50 13.06 -0.25
N PRO A 63 -37.42 12.00 -1.08
CA PRO A 63 -37.88 10.68 -0.69
C PRO A 63 -37.17 10.14 0.56
N ASP A 64 -37.86 9.31 1.31
CA ASP A 64 -37.32 8.74 2.54
C ASP A 64 -36.05 7.94 2.27
N GLY A 65 -35.03 8.15 3.11
CA GLY A 65 -33.72 7.53 2.96
C GLY A 65 -32.83 8.12 1.86
N MET A 66 -33.29 9.10 1.08
CA MET A 66 -32.49 9.77 0.05
C MET A 66 -31.75 11.00 0.60
N HIS A 67 -30.58 11.25 0.02
CA HIS A 67 -29.80 12.48 0.19
C HIS A 67 -29.92 13.33 -1.07
N LEU A 68 -29.76 14.64 -0.91
CA LEU A 68 -29.74 15.55 -2.04
C LEU A 68 -28.30 15.85 -2.43
N ASP A 69 -27.91 15.46 -3.63
CA ASP A 69 -26.57 15.65 -4.21
C ASP A 69 -26.55 16.85 -5.16
N HIS A 70 -25.47 17.61 -5.11
CA HIS A 70 -25.23 18.74 -5.99
C HIS A 70 -24.48 18.25 -7.24
N VAL A 71 -25.21 17.94 -8.31
CA VAL A 71 -24.60 17.42 -9.55
C VAL A 71 -23.65 18.43 -10.20
N CYS A 72 -23.78 19.73 -9.89
CA CYS A 72 -22.84 20.77 -10.30
C CYS A 72 -21.40 20.55 -9.76
N HIS A 73 -21.22 19.85 -8.62
CA HIS A 73 -19.89 19.43 -8.17
C HIS A 73 -19.22 18.44 -9.12
N THR A 74 -20.01 17.56 -9.74
CA THR A 74 -19.50 16.53 -10.65
C THR A 74 -19.37 17.05 -12.08
N ARG A 75 -20.26 17.96 -12.49
CA ARG A 75 -20.27 18.57 -13.84
C ARG A 75 -19.16 19.61 -14.02
N ASP A 76 -18.72 20.29 -12.96
CA ASP A 76 -17.59 21.20 -13.02
C ASP A 76 -16.26 20.49 -12.71
N ALA A 77 -15.45 20.27 -13.74
CA ALA A 77 -14.12 19.69 -13.62
C ALA A 77 -13.14 20.53 -12.78
N GLN A 78 -13.40 21.83 -12.61
CA GLN A 78 -12.58 22.74 -11.81
C GLN A 78 -13.02 22.78 -10.34
N CYS A 79 -14.07 22.03 -9.98
CA CYS A 79 -14.59 22.02 -8.64
C CYS A 79 -13.61 21.32 -7.66
N ALA A 80 -12.81 22.13 -6.96
CA ALA A 80 -11.95 21.65 -5.89
C ALA A 80 -12.72 21.06 -4.69
N GLY A 81 -14.03 21.31 -4.61
CA GLY A 81 -14.87 20.93 -3.47
C GLY A 81 -14.49 21.69 -2.20
N GLY A 82 -14.76 21.08 -1.04
CA GLY A 82 -14.48 21.70 0.26
C GLY A 82 -15.43 22.86 0.62
N LYS A 83 -15.27 23.41 1.83
CA LYS A 83 -16.22 24.37 2.45
C LYS A 83 -16.30 25.71 1.73
N GLY A 84 -15.24 26.10 1.01
CA GLY A 84 -15.20 27.34 0.21
C GLY A 84 -15.87 27.22 -1.17
N CYS A 85 -16.27 26.01 -1.58
CA CYS A 85 -16.81 25.79 -2.92
C CYS A 85 -18.17 26.49 -3.12
N LEU A 86 -18.29 27.28 -4.20
CA LEU A 86 -19.52 27.97 -4.56
C LEU A 86 -20.68 27.03 -4.87
N HIS A 87 -20.42 25.81 -5.38
CA HIS A 87 -21.46 24.82 -5.65
C HIS A 87 -22.24 24.40 -4.40
N ARG A 88 -21.65 24.48 -3.19
CA ARG A 88 -22.36 24.24 -1.92
C ARG A 88 -23.45 25.27 -1.64
N ARG A 89 -23.35 26.44 -2.26
CA ARG A 89 -24.32 27.54 -2.20
C ARG A 89 -25.38 27.42 -3.30
N CYS A 90 -25.23 26.49 -4.23
CA CYS A 90 -26.16 26.34 -5.35
C CYS A 90 -27.53 25.86 -4.84
N VAL A 91 -28.60 26.54 -5.26
CA VAL A 91 -30.00 26.20 -4.95
C VAL A 91 -30.83 25.99 -6.22
N ASN A 92 -30.18 25.90 -7.38
CA ASN A 92 -30.86 25.59 -8.64
C ASN A 92 -31.41 24.15 -8.57
N PRO A 93 -32.75 23.93 -8.65
CA PRO A 93 -33.34 22.60 -8.62
C PRO A 93 -32.77 21.63 -9.68
N ASP A 94 -32.43 22.13 -10.86
CA ASP A 94 -31.87 21.32 -11.96
C ASP A 94 -30.43 20.82 -11.68
N HIS A 95 -29.82 21.36 -10.63
CA HIS A 95 -28.50 20.97 -10.12
C HIS A 95 -28.61 20.10 -8.85
N LEU A 96 -29.81 19.66 -8.48
CA LEU A 96 -30.08 18.84 -7.30
C LEU A 96 -30.68 17.50 -7.70
N GLU A 97 -30.07 16.42 -7.23
CA GLU A 97 -30.53 15.06 -7.51
C GLU A 97 -30.74 14.29 -6.20
N ALA A 98 -31.91 13.69 -6.03
CA ALA A 98 -32.17 12.80 -4.90
C ALA A 98 -31.51 11.44 -5.18
N VAL A 99 -30.48 11.11 -4.40
CA VAL A 99 -29.66 9.92 -4.55
C VAL A 99 -29.57 9.14 -3.24
N THR A 100 -29.17 7.88 -3.30
CA THR A 100 -28.91 7.11 -2.09
C THR A 100 -27.71 7.68 -1.31
N PRO A 101 -27.62 7.47 0.01
CA PRO A 101 -26.46 7.88 0.80
C PRO A 101 -25.14 7.31 0.27
N ARG A 102 -25.19 6.08 -0.28
CA ARG A 102 -24.04 5.40 -0.89
C ARG A 102 -23.59 6.11 -2.17
N GLU A 103 -24.49 6.46 -3.06
CA GLU A 103 -24.17 7.19 -4.29
C GLU A 103 -23.59 8.56 -3.98
N ASN A 104 -24.22 9.32 -3.07
CA ASN A 104 -23.71 10.62 -2.63
C ASN A 104 -22.27 10.51 -2.07
N ALA A 105 -22.02 9.51 -1.23
CA ALA A 105 -20.70 9.27 -0.68
C ALA A 105 -19.68 8.91 -1.77
N LEU A 106 -20.06 8.04 -2.71
CA LEU A 106 -19.21 7.63 -3.83
C LEU A 106 -18.94 8.77 -4.82
N ARG A 107 -19.84 9.76 -4.96
CA ARG A 107 -19.64 10.95 -5.81
C ARG A 107 -18.72 12.00 -5.16
N SER A 108 -18.59 12.00 -3.83
CA SER A 108 -17.72 12.95 -3.11
C SER A 108 -16.23 12.90 -3.52
N ASN A 109 -15.48 13.97 -3.27
CA ASN A 109 -14.02 14.03 -3.45
C ASN A 109 -13.24 13.51 -2.23
N SER A 110 -13.85 12.69 -1.36
CA SER A 110 -13.13 12.09 -0.23
C SER A 110 -12.08 11.09 -0.73
N PRO A 111 -10.94 10.93 -0.03
CA PRO A 111 -9.91 9.95 -0.39
C PRO A 111 -10.47 8.52 -0.53
N PHE A 112 -11.44 8.17 0.32
CA PHE A 112 -12.13 6.88 0.29
C PHE A 112 -12.98 6.70 -0.98
N ALA A 113 -13.76 7.71 -1.37
CA ALA A 113 -14.57 7.67 -2.59
C ALA A 113 -13.70 7.64 -3.85
N ILE A 114 -12.61 8.43 -3.88
CA ILE A 114 -11.62 8.38 -4.95
C ILE A 114 -11.03 6.96 -5.05
N ALA A 115 -10.59 6.37 -3.94
CA ALA A 115 -10.03 5.02 -3.92
C ALA A 115 -11.03 3.94 -4.35
N ALA A 116 -12.31 4.09 -3.97
CA ALA A 116 -13.38 3.17 -4.31
C ALA A 116 -13.71 3.20 -5.82
N ARG A 117 -13.74 4.39 -6.44
CA ARG A 117 -14.02 4.57 -7.87
C ARG A 117 -12.87 4.18 -8.79
N ARG A 118 -11.65 4.02 -8.27
CA ARG A 118 -10.51 3.59 -9.09
C ARG A 118 -10.81 2.24 -9.75
N THR A 119 -10.68 2.22 -11.07
CA THR A 119 -10.81 1.03 -11.92
C THR A 119 -9.51 0.25 -12.06
N HIS A 120 -8.37 0.87 -11.73
CA HIS A 120 -7.04 0.26 -11.83
C HIS A 120 -6.21 0.50 -10.57
N CYS A 121 -5.30 -0.42 -10.26
CA CYS A 121 -4.34 -0.27 -9.19
C CYS A 121 -3.22 0.72 -9.60
N PRO A 122 -2.37 1.19 -8.66
CA PRO A 122 -1.25 2.08 -8.97
C PRO A 122 -0.20 1.52 -9.95
N GLN A 123 -0.30 0.25 -10.33
CA GLN A 123 0.56 -0.39 -11.34
C GLN A 123 -0.18 -0.61 -12.68
N GLY A 124 -1.41 -0.12 -12.81
CA GLY A 124 -2.20 -0.22 -14.03
C GLY A 124 -3.00 -1.52 -14.20
N HIS A 125 -3.00 -2.43 -13.23
CA HIS A 125 -3.82 -3.64 -13.31
C HIS A 125 -5.30 -3.36 -13.00
N PRO A 126 -6.25 -3.96 -13.73
CA PRO A 126 -7.68 -3.71 -13.55
C PRO A 126 -8.18 -4.24 -12.20
N TYR A 127 -9.15 -3.55 -11.60
CA TYR A 127 -9.90 -4.04 -10.44
C TYR A 127 -11.21 -4.68 -10.89
N ASP A 128 -11.12 -5.88 -11.46
CA ASP A 128 -12.24 -6.77 -11.77
C ASP A 128 -12.39 -7.87 -10.71
N GLU A 129 -13.35 -8.78 -10.86
CA GLU A 129 -13.58 -9.89 -9.93
C GLU A 129 -12.37 -10.86 -9.85
N ALA A 130 -11.66 -11.05 -10.95
CA ALA A 130 -10.53 -11.96 -11.06
C ALA A 130 -9.22 -11.37 -10.49
N ASN A 131 -9.11 -10.05 -10.37
CA ASN A 131 -7.90 -9.38 -9.92
C ASN A 131 -8.09 -8.58 -8.62
N THR A 132 -9.32 -8.52 -8.10
CA THR A 132 -9.63 -7.86 -6.84
C THR A 132 -9.63 -8.85 -5.69
N VAL A 133 -8.87 -8.54 -4.64
CA VAL A 133 -8.90 -9.24 -3.36
C VAL A 133 -9.32 -8.25 -2.27
N ARG A 134 -10.29 -8.62 -1.44
CA ARG A 134 -10.70 -7.80 -0.28
C ARG A 134 -10.09 -8.39 0.98
N CYS A 135 -9.37 -7.56 1.73
CA CYS A 135 -8.79 -7.89 3.03
C CYS A 135 -9.18 -6.83 4.07
N LYS A 136 -8.72 -7.00 5.31
CA LYS A 136 -8.99 -6.07 6.42
C LYS A 136 -8.46 -4.67 6.14
N GLU A 137 -7.33 -4.56 5.45
CA GLU A 137 -6.66 -3.31 5.07
C GLU A 137 -7.26 -2.67 3.82
N GLY A 138 -8.26 -3.29 3.20
CA GLY A 138 -8.97 -2.78 2.03
C GLY A 138 -8.83 -3.67 0.80
N ARG A 139 -8.85 -3.05 -0.38
CA ARG A 139 -8.76 -3.74 -1.67
C ARG A 139 -7.29 -3.90 -2.09
N GLN A 140 -6.90 -5.11 -2.45
CA GLN A 140 -5.60 -5.43 -3.03
C GLN A 140 -5.73 -5.96 -4.46
N CYS A 141 -4.67 -5.77 -5.25
CA CYS A 141 -4.55 -6.27 -6.62
C CYS A 141 -3.83 -7.62 -6.63
N ARG A 142 -4.47 -8.65 -7.17
CA ARG A 142 -3.96 -10.03 -7.19
C ARG A 142 -2.67 -10.15 -8.01
N THR A 143 -2.60 -9.52 -9.18
CA THR A 143 -1.38 -9.48 -10.00
C THR A 143 -0.22 -8.84 -9.24
N CYS A 144 -0.44 -7.69 -8.59
CA CYS A 144 0.61 -7.05 -7.78
C CYS A 144 1.13 -7.94 -6.64
N LEU A 145 0.24 -8.74 -6.04
CA LEU A 145 0.63 -9.68 -4.98
C LEU A 145 1.47 -10.84 -5.54
N GLN A 146 1.09 -11.39 -6.70
CA GLN A 146 1.83 -12.45 -7.39
C GLN A 146 3.23 -12.00 -7.78
N GLU A 147 3.35 -10.86 -8.44
CA GLU A 147 4.66 -10.29 -8.82
C GLU A 147 5.55 -10.03 -7.60
N ARG A 148 4.98 -9.52 -6.50
CA ARG A 148 5.74 -9.31 -5.26
C ARG A 148 6.24 -10.63 -4.69
N ALA A 149 5.40 -11.68 -4.74
CA ALA A 149 5.78 -13.01 -4.29
C ALA A 149 6.88 -13.62 -5.17
N GLU A 150 6.82 -13.42 -6.49
CA GLU A 150 7.88 -13.80 -7.44
C GLU A 150 9.19 -13.10 -7.14
N ARG A 151 9.19 -11.77 -7.07
CA ARG A 151 10.38 -10.99 -6.71
C ARG A 151 11.01 -11.46 -5.39
N ARG A 152 10.19 -11.75 -4.38
CA ARG A 152 10.68 -12.27 -3.09
C ARG A 152 11.30 -13.67 -3.25
N ARG A 153 10.71 -14.55 -4.06
CA ARG A 153 11.26 -15.89 -4.34
C ARG A 153 12.60 -15.78 -5.07
N ASP A 154 12.71 -14.91 -6.06
CA ASP A 154 13.95 -14.65 -6.80
C ASP A 154 15.07 -14.12 -5.90
N GLN A 155 14.78 -13.09 -5.11
CA GLN A 155 15.72 -12.54 -4.13
C GLN A 155 16.18 -13.62 -3.14
N GLY A 156 15.25 -14.46 -2.65
CA GLY A 156 15.57 -15.57 -1.76
C GLY A 156 16.48 -16.62 -2.42
N ARG A 157 16.27 -16.92 -3.71
CA ARG A 157 17.15 -17.82 -4.48
C ARG A 157 18.55 -17.22 -4.65
N ALA A 158 18.63 -15.97 -5.08
CA ALA A 158 19.90 -15.26 -5.28
C ALA A 158 20.72 -15.17 -3.99
N LEU A 159 20.09 -14.82 -2.86
CA LEU A 159 20.76 -14.73 -1.56
C LEU A 159 21.30 -16.09 -1.09
N ARG A 160 20.56 -17.19 -1.33
CA ARG A 160 21.05 -18.54 -1.01
C ARG A 160 22.25 -18.92 -1.88
N ALA A 161 22.20 -18.66 -3.18
CA ALA A 161 23.31 -18.93 -4.09
C ALA A 161 24.56 -18.11 -3.70
N GLN A 162 24.40 -16.83 -3.39
CA GLN A 162 25.49 -15.96 -2.92
C GLN A 162 26.11 -16.49 -1.63
N ARG A 163 25.29 -16.89 -0.65
CA ARG A 163 25.77 -17.49 0.61
C ARG A 163 26.52 -18.81 0.37
N GLU A 164 26.03 -19.64 -0.55
CA GLU A 164 26.73 -20.88 -0.91
C GLU A 164 28.07 -20.60 -1.59
N ALA A 165 28.13 -19.64 -2.52
CA ALA A 165 29.36 -19.22 -3.18
C ALA A 165 30.40 -18.70 -2.19
N LEU A 166 30.00 -17.79 -1.28
CA LEU A 166 30.86 -17.30 -0.20
C LEU A 166 31.37 -18.44 0.67
N ARG A 167 30.49 -19.37 1.06
CA ARG A 167 30.87 -20.56 1.85
C ARG A 167 31.91 -21.43 1.11
N ARG A 168 31.81 -21.57 -0.22
CA ARG A 168 32.78 -22.33 -1.03
C ARG A 168 34.14 -21.62 -1.11
N ILE A 169 34.18 -20.29 -1.05
CA ILE A 169 35.43 -19.52 -1.01
C ILE A 169 36.08 -19.60 0.37
N GLU A 170 35.29 -19.39 1.43
CA GLU A 170 35.79 -19.42 2.81
C GLU A 170 36.21 -20.83 3.27
N ASN A 171 35.59 -21.86 2.72
CA ASN A 171 35.87 -23.25 3.04
C ASN A 171 35.73 -24.15 1.80
N PRO A 172 36.70 -24.10 0.88
CA PRO A 172 36.68 -24.89 -0.34
C PRO A 172 36.76 -26.39 -0.04
N PRO A 173 36.39 -27.25 -1.01
CA PRO A 173 36.65 -28.67 -0.91
C PRO A 173 38.15 -28.93 -0.63
N PRO A 174 38.48 -29.88 0.28
CA PRO A 174 39.86 -30.26 0.54
C PRO A 174 40.56 -30.67 -0.75
N ALA A 175 41.76 -30.15 -0.99
CA ALA A 175 42.58 -30.47 -2.15
C ALA A 175 44.07 -30.46 -1.77
N VAL A 176 44.88 -31.19 -2.53
CA VAL A 176 46.34 -31.24 -2.33
C VAL A 176 46.95 -29.83 -2.43
N GLY A 177 47.91 -29.53 -1.57
CA GLY A 177 48.57 -28.22 -1.49
C GLY A 177 47.86 -27.21 -0.57
N GLN A 178 46.60 -27.43 -0.21
CA GLN A 178 45.88 -26.55 0.71
C GLN A 178 46.38 -26.66 2.15
N ILE A 179 46.36 -25.53 2.87
CA ILE A 179 46.72 -25.39 4.28
C ILE A 179 45.45 -25.20 5.10
N TRP A 180 45.38 -25.94 6.22
CA TRP A 180 44.22 -26.03 7.08
C TRP A 180 44.63 -25.95 8.55
N GLN A 181 43.89 -25.22 9.36
CA GLN A 181 44.11 -25.10 10.81
C GLN A 181 43.15 -26.01 11.57
N ASP A 182 43.69 -26.80 12.50
CA ASP A 182 42.88 -27.54 13.45
C ASP A 182 42.22 -26.56 14.44
N VAL A 183 40.89 -26.52 14.44
CA VAL A 183 40.12 -25.65 15.33
C VAL A 183 39.76 -26.31 16.66
N ASP A 184 40.22 -27.55 16.91
CA ASP A 184 40.10 -28.17 18.22
C ASP A 184 40.89 -27.35 19.27
N PRO A 185 40.25 -26.88 20.36
CA PRO A 185 40.91 -26.12 21.41
C PRO A 185 42.14 -26.82 22.01
N ARG A 186 42.21 -28.16 21.95
CA ARG A 186 43.31 -28.96 22.50
C ARG A 186 44.53 -29.01 21.57
N SER A 187 44.36 -28.65 20.30
CA SER A 187 45.38 -28.80 19.25
C SER A 187 46.36 -27.62 19.14
N HIS A 188 46.39 -26.67 20.09
CA HIS A 188 47.34 -25.55 20.15
C HIS A 188 47.54 -24.78 18.83
N GLY A 189 46.47 -24.56 18.06
CA GLY A 189 46.54 -23.80 16.80
C GLY A 189 47.30 -24.50 15.66
N ARG A 190 47.51 -25.82 15.76
CA ARG A 190 48.18 -26.67 14.77
C ARG A 190 47.65 -26.42 13.35
N THR A 191 48.57 -26.21 12.41
CA THR A 191 48.26 -26.14 10.97
C THR A 191 48.83 -27.33 10.23
N VAL A 192 48.12 -27.77 9.20
CA VAL A 192 48.45 -28.95 8.40
C VAL A 192 48.30 -28.65 6.92
N ARG A 193 49.13 -29.28 6.09
CA ARG A 193 49.03 -29.23 4.63
C ARG A 193 48.55 -30.57 4.10
N ILE A 194 47.60 -30.56 3.17
CA ILE A 194 47.16 -31.76 2.46
C ILE A 194 48.20 -32.13 1.41
N VAL A 195 48.71 -33.35 1.46
CA VAL A 195 49.70 -33.87 0.48
C VAL A 195 49.10 -34.90 -0.46
N GLU A 196 48.06 -35.62 -0.03
CA GLU A 196 47.35 -36.61 -0.86
C GLU A 196 45.86 -36.60 -0.51
N ILE A 197 45.01 -36.93 -1.47
CA ILE A 197 43.57 -37.06 -1.26
C ILE A 197 43.05 -38.35 -1.87
N SER A 198 42.10 -38.96 -1.17
CA SER A 198 41.31 -40.12 -1.60
C SER A 198 39.84 -39.80 -1.42
N GLU A 199 38.95 -40.68 -1.88
CA GLU A 199 37.50 -40.49 -1.78
C GLU A 199 36.98 -40.17 -0.38
N THR A 200 37.64 -40.69 0.67
CA THR A 200 37.16 -40.57 2.05
C THR A 200 38.12 -39.87 3.01
N HIS A 201 39.40 -39.72 2.63
CA HIS A 201 40.44 -39.19 3.49
C HIS A 201 41.41 -38.27 2.76
N ALA A 202 41.92 -37.28 3.47
CA ALA A 202 43.13 -36.55 3.12
C ALA A 202 44.30 -37.06 3.96
N VAL A 203 45.48 -37.18 3.36
CA VAL A 203 46.74 -37.36 4.08
C VAL A 203 47.33 -35.97 4.29
N VAL A 204 47.63 -35.65 5.55
CA VAL A 204 48.16 -34.34 5.94
C VAL A 204 49.50 -34.46 6.62
N VAL A 205 50.33 -33.44 6.45
CA VAL A 205 51.59 -33.24 7.18
C VAL A 205 51.51 -31.95 7.99
N LEU A 206 52.29 -31.83 9.06
CA LEU A 206 52.42 -30.57 9.79
C LEU A 206 52.91 -29.47 8.86
N HIS A 207 52.23 -28.33 8.87
CA HIS A 207 52.66 -27.14 8.13
C HIS A 207 53.48 -26.26 9.08
N GLU A 208 54.80 -26.34 8.96
CA GLU A 208 55.73 -25.52 9.75
C GLU A 208 55.85 -24.13 9.11
N ARG A 209 55.89 -23.09 9.95
CA ARG A 209 56.43 -21.78 9.56
C ARG A 209 57.96 -21.87 9.63
N LEU A 210 58.65 -21.20 8.71
CA LEU A 210 60.13 -21.16 8.57
C LEU A 210 60.85 -21.22 9.95
N GLY A 211 61.67 -22.26 10.17
CA GLY A 211 62.58 -22.36 11.32
C GLY A 211 62.40 -23.53 12.30
N SER A 212 61.44 -24.43 12.11
CA SER A 212 61.27 -25.65 12.94
C SER A 212 61.67 -26.89 12.15
N ALA A 213 62.33 -27.86 12.78
CA ALA A 213 62.87 -29.05 12.12
C ALA A 213 62.20 -30.32 12.68
N THR A 214 60.94 -30.61 12.29
CA THR A 214 60.36 -31.98 12.37
C THR A 214 59.10 -32.12 11.48
N SER A 215 59.27 -32.26 10.15
CA SER A 215 58.12 -32.30 9.19
C SER A 215 57.87 -33.62 8.45
N GLY A 216 58.07 -34.78 9.09
CA GLY A 216 57.90 -36.09 8.43
C GLY A 216 56.56 -36.82 8.63
N ARG A 217 55.81 -36.53 9.70
CA ARG A 217 54.68 -37.41 10.11
C ARG A 217 53.43 -37.19 9.25
N ARG A 218 53.13 -38.19 8.42
CA ARG A 218 51.87 -38.26 7.64
C ARG A 218 50.73 -38.77 8.51
N THR A 219 49.63 -38.01 8.55
CA THR A 219 48.42 -38.35 9.32
C THR A 219 47.22 -38.43 8.38
N ARG A 220 46.40 -39.47 8.53
CA ARG A 220 45.19 -39.65 7.73
C ARG A 220 43.99 -39.00 8.43
N VAL A 221 43.30 -38.09 7.75
CA VAL A 221 42.14 -37.34 8.28
C VAL A 221 40.93 -37.56 7.38
N ARG A 222 39.78 -37.87 7.97
CA ARG A 222 38.51 -38.03 7.24
C ARG A 222 38.09 -36.70 6.60
N LEU A 223 37.68 -36.71 5.33
CA LEU A 223 37.32 -35.49 4.59
C LEU A 223 36.20 -34.67 5.26
N HIS A 224 35.25 -35.33 5.94
CA HIS A 224 34.17 -34.63 6.63
C HIS A 224 34.65 -33.76 7.81
N ARG A 225 35.90 -33.93 8.29
CA ARG A 225 36.49 -33.10 9.35
C ARG A 225 36.99 -31.75 8.85
N PHE A 226 37.11 -31.53 7.54
CA PHE A 226 37.51 -30.23 6.97
C PHE A 226 36.31 -29.27 6.91
N ARG A 227 35.84 -28.89 8.10
CA ARG A 227 34.71 -27.99 8.32
C ARG A 227 35.12 -26.92 9.33
N PRO A 228 34.78 -25.64 9.07
CA PRO A 228 35.40 -24.51 9.76
C PRO A 228 34.96 -24.35 11.22
N ARG A 229 33.81 -24.93 11.62
CA ARG A 229 33.30 -24.84 13.01
C ARG A 229 33.66 -26.03 13.90
N ARG A 230 33.99 -27.18 13.31
CA ARG A 230 34.28 -28.43 14.04
C ARG A 230 35.24 -29.26 13.17
N GLY A 231 36.53 -29.20 13.47
CA GLY A 231 37.58 -29.93 12.76
C GLY A 231 38.67 -29.00 12.21
N TYR A 232 38.72 -28.79 10.89
CA TYR A 232 39.73 -27.95 10.26
C TYR A 232 39.13 -26.79 9.47
N ARG A 233 39.72 -25.60 9.62
CA ARG A 233 39.38 -24.37 8.89
C ARG A 233 40.44 -24.07 7.82
N TYR A 234 40.01 -23.77 6.59
CA TYR A 234 40.90 -23.42 5.50
C TYR A 234 41.67 -22.12 5.79
N LEU A 235 42.97 -22.08 5.46
CA LEU A 235 43.81 -20.90 5.59
C LEU A 235 44.33 -20.36 4.25
N GLY A 236 44.37 -21.19 3.20
CA GLY A 236 44.95 -20.81 1.90
C GLY A 236 45.64 -21.97 1.20
N THR A 237 46.28 -21.68 0.08
CA THR A 237 47.26 -22.56 -0.57
C THR A 237 48.64 -21.91 -0.47
N ASN A 238 49.68 -22.73 -0.38
CA ASN A 238 51.07 -22.25 -0.37
C ASN A 238 51.57 -21.89 -1.77
#